data_AF-A0A7C5TC48-F1
#
_entry.id   AF-A0A7C5TC48-F1
#
_cell.length_a   1.000
_cell.length_b   1.000
_cell.length_c   1.000
_cell.angle_alpha   90.00
_cell.angle_beta   90.00
_cell.angle_gamma   90.00
#
_symmetry.space_group_name_H-M   'P 1'
#
loop_
_entity.id
_entity.type
_entity.pdbx_description
1 polymer ?
#
loop_
_entity_poly.entity_id
_entity_poly.type
_entity_poly.pdbx_seq_one_letter_code
_entity_poly.pdbx_strand_id
1 'polypeptide(L)'
;MTKRRSIISVDEDSINKLQVMYLLRALRRFMSLKDLANIIGLDETLISKYIHGVILPGPRRAKELLITLSNSDLVNKLLVETVRGMINAALRVYPDILNLASLDIDLINYYVLNLIKKLNGIEATKIITVEGGGCLFQG
;
A
#
# COMPACT_ATOMS: atom_id res chain seq x y z
N MET A 1 -31.80 21.44 -7.71
CA MET A 1 -30.39 21.18 -8.10
C MET A 1 -30.02 19.75 -7.71
N THR A 2 -30.04 18.83 -8.66
CA THR A 2 -29.71 17.42 -8.43
C THR A 2 -28.18 17.28 -8.42
N LYS A 3 -27.56 17.16 -7.24
CA LYS A 3 -26.14 16.82 -7.12
C LYS A 3 -25.94 15.46 -7.80
N ARG A 4 -25.22 15.41 -8.92
CA ARG A 4 -24.74 14.14 -9.50
C ARG A 4 -23.89 13.45 -8.44
N ARG A 5 -24.41 12.38 -7.85
CA ARG A 5 -23.65 11.54 -6.92
C ARG A 5 -22.70 10.70 -7.76
N SER A 6 -21.41 10.87 -7.57
CA SER A 6 -20.40 10.04 -8.21
C SER A 6 -20.41 8.68 -7.53
N ILE A 7 -20.91 7.66 -8.22
CA ILE A 7 -20.58 6.27 -7.89
C ILE A 7 -19.08 6.16 -8.16
N ILE A 8 -18.30 5.88 -7.12
CA ILE A 8 -16.90 5.53 -7.29
C ILE A 8 -16.88 4.15 -7.95
N SER A 9 -16.94 4.11 -9.29
CA SER A 9 -16.72 2.87 -10.06
C SER A 9 -15.22 2.75 -10.30
N VAL A 10 -14.54 1.92 -9.53
CA VAL A 10 -13.09 1.77 -9.68
C VAL A 10 -12.77 0.52 -10.47
N ASP A 11 -11.93 0.67 -11.49
CA ASP A 11 -11.38 -0.47 -12.20
C ASP A 11 -10.43 -1.24 -11.26
N GLU A 12 -10.89 -2.39 -10.80
CA GLU A 12 -10.15 -3.21 -9.83
C GLU A 12 -8.81 -3.68 -10.41
N ASP A 13 -8.73 -3.92 -11.71
CA ASP A 13 -7.49 -4.34 -12.35
C ASP A 13 -6.44 -3.23 -12.32
N SER A 14 -6.82 -1.98 -12.58
CA SER A 14 -5.93 -0.83 -12.42
C SER A 14 -5.49 -0.63 -10.97
N ILE A 15 -6.40 -0.79 -10.00
CA ILE A 15 -6.03 -0.73 -8.58
C ILE A 15 -5.01 -1.81 -8.24
N ASN A 16 -5.25 -3.06 -8.62
CA ASN A 16 -4.37 -4.17 -8.29
C ASN A 16 -2.96 -3.95 -8.84
N LYS A 17 -2.83 -3.37 -10.04
CA LYS A 17 -1.53 -3.04 -10.63
C LYS A 17 -0.75 -2.02 -9.80
N LEU A 18 -1.42 -0.93 -9.41
CA LEU A 18 -0.83 0.10 -8.57
C LEU A 18 -0.50 -0.43 -7.17
N GLN A 19 -1.39 -1.26 -6.62
CA GLN A 19 -1.22 -1.88 -5.31
C GLN A 19 0.02 -2.77 -5.27
N VAL A 20 0.29 -3.55 -6.33
CA VAL A 20 1.54 -4.31 -6.45
C VAL A 20 2.75 -3.38 -6.47
N MET A 21 2.73 -2.34 -7.30
CA MET A 21 3.85 -1.39 -7.39
C MET A 21 4.19 -0.79 -6.02
N TYR A 22 3.18 -0.26 -5.31
CA TYR A 22 3.36 0.33 -3.99
C TYR A 22 3.85 -0.70 -2.95
N LEU A 23 3.29 -1.90 -2.97
CA LEU A 23 3.76 -2.95 -2.08
C LEU A 23 5.22 -3.31 -2.35
N LEU A 24 5.62 -3.49 -3.62
CA LEU A 24 7.01 -3.78 -3.97
C LEU A 24 7.97 -2.65 -3.56
N ARG A 25 7.56 -1.38 -3.68
CA ARG A 25 8.33 -0.23 -3.21
C ARG A 25 8.53 -0.26 -1.70
N ALA A 26 7.46 -0.46 -0.94
CA ALA A 26 7.54 -0.60 0.51
C ALA A 26 8.44 -1.78 0.91
N LEU A 27 8.30 -2.92 0.21
CA LEU A 27 9.13 -4.11 0.42
C LEU A 27 10.63 -3.84 0.22
N ARG A 28 10.99 -3.07 -0.81
CA ARG A 28 12.39 -2.77 -1.12
C ARG A 28 13.14 -1.96 -0.08
N ARG A 29 12.42 -1.32 0.85
CA ARG A 29 13.04 -0.51 1.90
C ARG A 29 13.64 -1.36 3.01
N PHE A 30 13.16 -2.58 3.21
CA PHE A 30 13.63 -3.46 4.28
C PHE A 30 14.35 -4.72 3.80
N MET A 31 14.24 -5.08 2.52
CA MET A 31 14.93 -6.24 1.96
C MET A 31 15.51 -5.94 0.60
N SER A 32 16.57 -6.66 0.21
CA SER A 32 17.26 -6.46 -1.07
C SER A 32 16.37 -6.81 -2.28
N LEU A 33 16.70 -6.26 -3.46
CA LEU A 33 16.00 -6.57 -4.71
C LEU A 33 16.12 -8.07 -5.03
N LYS A 34 17.31 -8.63 -4.81
CA LYS A 34 17.62 -10.04 -5.01
C LYS A 34 16.76 -10.95 -4.13
N ASP A 35 16.60 -10.63 -2.85
CA ASP A 35 15.77 -11.43 -1.95
C ASP A 35 14.29 -11.36 -2.35
N LEU A 36 13.82 -10.17 -2.71
CA LEU A 36 12.46 -9.98 -3.21
C LEU A 36 12.21 -10.77 -4.50
N ALA A 37 13.20 -10.78 -5.42
CA ALA A 37 13.16 -11.56 -6.64
C ALA A 37 13.10 -13.06 -6.41
N ASN A 38 13.90 -13.57 -5.48
CA ASN A 38 13.90 -14.98 -5.11
C ASN A 38 12.56 -15.42 -4.51
N ILE A 39 11.96 -14.60 -3.65
CA ILE A 39 10.70 -14.96 -2.99
C ILE A 39 9.53 -14.94 -3.97
N ILE A 40 9.50 -13.96 -4.87
CA ILE A 40 8.43 -13.84 -5.86
C ILE A 40 8.62 -14.83 -7.02
N GLY A 41 9.86 -15.28 -7.26
CA GLY A 41 10.20 -16.15 -8.39
C GLY A 41 10.20 -15.40 -9.72
N LEU A 42 10.65 -14.14 -9.73
CA LEU A 42 10.75 -13.31 -10.94
C LEU A 42 12.13 -12.69 -11.07
N ASP A 43 12.49 -12.34 -12.31
CA ASP A 43 13.75 -11.68 -12.63
C ASP A 43 13.90 -10.31 -11.94
N GLU A 44 15.10 -10.02 -11.41
CA GLU A 44 15.37 -8.74 -10.72
C GLU A 44 15.08 -7.54 -11.61
N THR A 45 15.40 -7.65 -12.91
CA THR A 45 15.14 -6.60 -13.90
C THR A 45 13.65 -6.32 -14.03
N LEU A 46 12.81 -7.35 -14.02
CA LEU A 46 11.36 -7.20 -14.15
C LEU A 46 10.76 -6.56 -12.89
N ILE A 47 11.18 -7.01 -11.71
CA ILE A 47 10.72 -6.45 -10.44
C ILE A 47 11.17 -4.99 -10.31
N SER A 48 12.41 -4.67 -10.69
CA SER A 48 12.89 -3.29 -10.72
C SER A 48 12.01 -2.40 -11.59
N LYS A 49 11.62 -2.86 -12.79
CA LYS A 49 10.71 -2.10 -13.65
C LYS A 49 9.33 -1.89 -13.02
N TYR A 50 8.79 -2.90 -12.33
CA TYR A 50 7.53 -2.77 -11.58
C TYR A 50 7.64 -1.76 -10.44
N ILE A 51 8.70 -1.82 -9.65
CA ILE A 51 8.98 -0.87 -8.56
C ILE A 51 9.00 0.56 -9.10
N HIS A 52 9.72 0.82 -10.19
CA HIS A 52 9.83 2.17 -10.74
C HIS A 52 8.60 2.60 -11.56
N GLY A 53 7.63 1.70 -11.80
CA GLY A 53 6.45 1.99 -12.61
C GLY A 53 6.75 2.14 -14.11
N VAL A 54 7.93 1.71 -14.58
CA VAL A 54 8.31 1.72 -16.00
C VAL A 54 7.37 0.82 -16.81
N ILE A 55 7.02 -0.32 -16.22
CA ILE A 55 5.92 -1.17 -16.67
C ILE A 55 5.11 -1.57 -15.43
N LEU A 56 3.83 -1.82 -15.61
CA LEU A 56 2.97 -2.41 -14.58
C LEU A 56 2.67 -3.87 -14.92
N PRO A 57 2.46 -4.74 -13.92
CA PRO A 57 2.08 -6.12 -14.19
C PRO A 57 0.75 -6.18 -14.97
N GLY A 58 0.57 -7.20 -15.80
CA GLY A 58 -0.73 -7.48 -16.40
C GLY A 58 -1.78 -7.83 -15.33
N PRO A 59 -3.10 -7.70 -15.60
CA PRO A 59 -4.15 -7.91 -14.60
C PRO A 59 -4.06 -9.24 -13.83
N ARG A 60 -3.88 -10.35 -14.56
CA ARG A 60 -3.72 -11.68 -13.97
C ARG A 60 -2.50 -11.75 -13.05
N ARG A 61 -1.35 -11.28 -13.55
CA ARG A 61 -0.09 -11.26 -12.81
C ARG A 61 -0.16 -10.35 -11.57
N ALA A 62 -0.87 -9.23 -11.65
CA ALA A 62 -1.06 -8.36 -10.50
C ALA A 62 -1.80 -9.08 -9.37
N LYS A 63 -2.87 -9.82 -9.69
CA LYS A 63 -3.61 -10.63 -8.72
C LYS A 63 -2.75 -11.75 -8.13
N GLU A 64 -2.03 -12.49 -8.96
CA GLU A 64 -1.09 -13.54 -8.53
C GLU A 64 -0.05 -12.97 -7.54
N LEU A 65 0.58 -11.84 -7.88
CA LEU A 65 1.59 -11.19 -7.04
C LEU A 65 1.02 -10.71 -5.71
N LEU A 66 -0.17 -10.09 -5.70
CA LEU A 66 -0.81 -9.68 -4.45
C LEU A 66 -1.08 -10.90 -3.55
N ILE A 67 -1.58 -12.01 -4.09
CA ILE A 67 -1.83 -13.22 -3.32
C ILE A 67 -0.52 -13.77 -2.76
N THR A 68 0.52 -13.95 -3.60
CA THR A 68 1.83 -14.46 -3.17
C THR A 68 2.45 -13.59 -2.08
N LEU A 69 2.43 -12.27 -2.25
CA LEU A 69 3.00 -11.34 -1.28
C LEU A 69 2.19 -11.30 0.01
N SER A 70 0.85 -11.33 -0.06
CA SER A 70 -0.02 -11.31 1.13
C SER A 70 0.04 -12.60 1.93
N ASN A 71 0.19 -13.75 1.26
CA ASN A 71 0.33 -15.05 1.91
C ASN A 71 1.74 -15.28 2.46
N SER A 72 2.71 -14.50 2.01
CA SER A 72 4.04 -14.51 2.61
C SER A 72 4.04 -13.73 3.91
N ASP A 73 4.88 -14.14 4.86
CA ASP A 73 5.13 -13.36 6.08
C ASP A 73 5.78 -11.99 5.81
N LEU A 74 6.07 -11.63 4.54
CA LEU A 74 6.72 -10.38 4.18
C LEU A 74 5.90 -9.16 4.55
N VAL A 75 4.59 -9.17 4.31
CA VAL A 75 3.72 -8.03 4.67
C VAL A 75 3.68 -7.87 6.19
N ASN A 76 3.61 -8.97 6.93
CA ASN A 76 3.65 -8.93 8.40
C ASN A 76 5.01 -8.40 8.90
N LYS A 77 6.13 -8.86 8.33
CA LYS A 77 7.47 -8.35 8.67
C LYS A 77 7.61 -6.86 8.35
N LEU A 78 7.15 -6.43 7.18
CA LEU A 78 7.11 -5.01 6.79
C LEU A 78 6.36 -4.17 7.82
N LEU A 79 5.17 -4.63 8.24
CA LEU A 79 4.37 -3.94 9.24
C LEU A 79 5.08 -3.85 10.59
N VAL A 80 5.68 -4.93 11.07
CA VAL A 80 6.42 -4.96 12.34
C VAL A 80 7.59 -3.97 12.30
N GLU A 81 8.39 -3.99 11.24
CA GLU A 81 9.53 -3.07 11.11
C GLU A 81 9.07 -1.62 10.96
N THR A 82 7.99 -1.37 10.22
CA THR A 82 7.42 -0.02 10.08
C THR A 82 6.92 0.50 11.43
N VAL A 83 6.15 -0.31 12.18
CA VAL A 83 5.64 0.05 13.51
C VAL A 83 6.78 0.28 14.50
N ARG A 84 7.84 -0.54 14.46
CA ARG A 84 9.05 -0.32 15.27
C ARG A 84 9.69 1.03 14.95
N GLY A 85 9.81 1.38 13.66
CA GLY A 85 10.33 2.67 13.24
C GLY A 85 9.48 3.86 13.68
N MET A 86 8.17 3.67 13.89
CA MET A 86 7.26 4.72 14.38
C MET A 86 7.40 5.01 15.88
N ILE A 87 8.01 4.11 16.65
CA ILE A 87 8.18 4.27 18.10
C ILE A 87 9.37 5.17 18.36
N ASN A 88 9.09 6.40 18.81
CA ASN A 88 10.13 7.29 19.32
C ASN A 88 10.28 7.08 20.83
N ALA A 89 11.16 6.15 21.21
CA ALA A 89 11.41 5.78 22.60
C ALA A 89 11.83 6.96 23.50
N ALA A 90 12.32 8.08 22.94
CA ALA A 90 12.69 9.27 23.68
C ALA A 90 11.50 10.18 24.06
N LEU A 91 10.36 10.05 23.37
CA LEU A 91 9.17 10.90 23.59
C LEU A 91 7.96 10.10 24.10
N ARG A 92 7.68 8.91 23.52
CA ARG A 92 6.55 8.04 23.90
C ARG A 92 6.83 6.57 23.54
N VAL A 93 6.27 5.64 24.30
CA VAL A 93 6.35 4.18 24.03
C VAL A 93 5.26 3.71 23.03
N TYR A 94 4.52 4.65 22.44
CA TYR A 94 3.45 4.35 21.47
C TYR A 94 3.87 4.78 20.06
N PRO A 95 3.49 4.02 19.01
CA PRO A 95 3.72 4.43 17.63
C PRO A 95 3.01 5.76 17.33
N ASP A 96 3.73 6.72 16.74
CA ASP A 96 3.12 7.96 16.24
C ASP A 96 2.78 7.80 14.76
N ILE A 97 1.50 7.90 14.42
CA ILE A 97 1.02 7.71 13.04
C ILE A 97 1.47 8.82 12.09
N LEU A 98 1.80 10.01 12.60
CA LEU A 98 2.38 11.07 11.79
C LEU A 98 3.77 10.68 11.28
N ASN A 99 4.49 9.82 12.03
CA ASN A 99 5.76 9.27 11.57
C ASN A 99 5.56 8.24 10.46
N LEU A 100 4.37 7.63 10.30
CA LEU A 100 4.14 6.64 9.24
C LEU A 100 4.29 7.26 7.85
N ALA A 101 3.79 8.48 7.62
CA ALA A 101 3.92 9.13 6.30
C ALA A 101 5.37 9.49 5.96
N SER A 102 6.14 9.89 6.98
CA SER A 102 7.58 10.14 6.86
C SER A 102 8.38 8.85 6.70
N LEU A 103 7.89 7.76 7.29
CA LEU A 103 8.49 6.44 7.16
C LEU A 103 8.10 5.84 5.82
N ASP A 104 6.87 5.41 5.58
CA ASP A 104 6.48 4.64 4.39
C ASP A 104 5.19 5.11 3.72
N ILE A 105 5.33 6.07 2.80
CA ILE A 105 4.20 6.56 1.99
C ILE A 105 3.67 5.49 1.02
N ASP A 106 4.52 4.58 0.55
CA ASP A 106 4.11 3.52 -0.37
C ASP A 106 3.22 2.49 0.35
N LEU A 107 3.53 2.18 1.62
CA LEU A 107 2.69 1.34 2.47
C LEU A 107 1.32 1.99 2.73
N ILE A 108 1.29 3.30 2.98
CA ILE A 108 0.03 4.05 3.09
C ILE A 108 -0.77 3.91 1.79
N ASN A 109 -0.16 4.17 0.64
CA ASN A 109 -0.82 4.07 -0.67
C ASN A 109 -1.34 2.65 -0.94
N TYR A 110 -0.58 1.62 -0.58
CA TYR A 110 -1.03 0.23 -0.65
C TYR A 110 -2.32 0.00 0.15
N TYR A 111 -2.40 0.49 1.39
CA TYR A 111 -3.59 0.35 2.23
C TYR A 111 -4.76 1.24 1.80
N VAL A 112 -4.50 2.45 1.30
CA VAL A 112 -5.52 3.34 0.72
C VAL A 112 -6.20 2.67 -0.47
N LEU A 113 -5.41 2.07 -1.38
CA LEU A 113 -5.96 1.32 -2.51
C LEU A 113 -6.79 0.12 -2.05
N ASN A 114 -6.35 -0.59 -1.02
CA ASN A 114 -7.13 -1.67 -0.42
C ASN A 114 -8.45 -1.17 0.21
N LEU A 115 -8.44 0.00 0.85
CA LEU A 115 -9.63 0.64 1.39
C LEU A 115 -10.59 1.06 0.26
N ILE A 116 -10.09 1.68 -0.80
CA ILE A 116 -10.88 2.05 -1.98
C ILE A 116 -11.61 0.84 -2.56
N LYS A 117 -10.95 -0.33 -2.65
CA LYS A 117 -11.58 -1.59 -3.08
C LYS A 117 -12.74 -1.99 -2.17
N LYS A 118 -12.56 -1.90 -0.85
CA LYS A 118 -13.59 -2.25 0.15
C LYS A 118 -14.77 -1.28 0.14
N LEU A 119 -14.53 -0.02 -0.22
CA LEU A 119 -15.56 1.01 -0.32
C LEU A 119 -16.22 1.05 -1.71
N ASN A 120 -15.80 0.20 -2.65
CA ASN A 120 -16.37 0.17 -4.00
C ASN A 120 -17.88 -0.14 -3.94
N GLY A 121 -18.69 0.68 -4.61
CA GLY A 121 -20.15 0.59 -4.58
C GLY A 121 -20.81 1.17 -3.32
N ILE A 122 -20.04 1.67 -2.34
CA ILE A 122 -20.59 2.41 -1.19
C ILE A 122 -20.72 3.89 -1.56
N GLU A 123 -21.94 4.44 -1.45
CA GLU A 123 -22.16 5.90 -1.54
C GLU A 123 -21.71 6.59 -0.25
N ALA A 124 -20.40 6.75 -0.07
CA ALA A 124 -19.86 7.53 1.04
C ALA A 124 -20.02 9.03 0.76
N THR A 125 -20.69 9.76 1.67
CA THR A 125 -20.85 11.22 1.56
C THR A 125 -19.85 12.01 2.41
N LYS A 126 -19.26 11.35 3.42
CA LYS A 126 -18.29 11.91 4.37
C LYS A 126 -17.35 10.82 4.87
N ILE A 127 -16.11 11.19 5.15
CA ILE A 127 -15.14 10.38 5.89
C ILE A 127 -14.98 11.04 7.26
N ILE A 128 -15.16 10.27 8.33
CA ILE A 128 -14.99 10.74 9.70
C ILE A 128 -13.71 10.12 10.24
N THR A 129 -12.87 10.94 10.86
CA THR A 129 -11.65 10.48 11.50
C THR A 129 -11.36 11.27 12.77
N VAL A 130 -10.59 10.68 13.68
CA VAL A 130 -10.15 11.35 14.91
C VAL A 130 -9.03 12.33 14.59
N GLU A 131 -9.07 13.48 15.27
CA GLU A 131 -8.07 14.53 15.14
C GLU A 131 -6.66 14.01 15.47
N GLY A 132 -5.66 14.44 14.69
CA GLY A 132 -4.27 13.97 14.79
C GLY A 132 -3.98 12.64 14.09
N GLY A 133 -4.92 11.68 14.11
CA GLY A 133 -4.71 10.34 13.55
C GLY A 133 -5.05 10.21 12.06
N GLY A 134 -6.08 10.90 11.59
CA GLY A 134 -6.57 10.75 10.22
C GLY A 134 -6.23 11.86 9.23
N CYS A 135 -5.46 12.87 9.64
CA CYS A 135 -5.11 13.99 8.75
C CYS A 135 -4.36 13.54 7.49
N LEU A 136 -3.77 12.34 7.47
CA LEU A 136 -3.11 11.77 6.30
C LEU A 136 -4.07 11.47 5.13
N PHE A 137 -5.39 11.45 5.37
CA PHE A 137 -6.40 11.13 4.37
C PHE A 137 -7.32 12.32 4.03
N GLN A 138 -7.04 13.50 4.58
CA GLN A 138 -7.78 14.74 4.28
C GLN A 138 -7.06 15.49 3.17
N GLY A 139 -7.43 15.17 1.92
CA GLY A 139 -7.11 15.95 0.73
C GLY A 139 -8.36 16.63 0.19
#